data_AF-A0A1B8CKJ3-F1
#
_entry.id   AF-A0A1B8CKJ3-F1
#
_cell.length_a   1.000
_cell.length_b   1.000
_cell.length_c   1.000
_cell.angle_alpha   90.00
_cell.angle_beta   90.00
_cell.angle_gamma   90.00
#
_symmetry.space_group_name_H-M   'P 1'
#
loop_
_entity.id
_entity.type
_entity.pdbx_description
1 polymer ?
#
loop_
_entity_poly.entity_id
_entity_poly.type
_entity_poly.pdbx_seq_one_letter_code
_entity_poly.pdbx_strand_id
1 'polypeptide(L)'
;MPMPDDEWEEVVQTVPSVDEPFIQKYLSGREALIAQEKKQRSDYAFRQSLSPIARDACAIVSRIRDEERDTIWTPQLDAAVACESETAAYPGMMFGLAKETMEKTRLWKIIRQMPKGALLHAHMDAMVDFDFLIDELMRTPGMCIFCETDLATPEKAENGMLRFCFKSAAPKETDIWKADYKSNDPVLVTRAAELHPGGSEGFIKYLKSRFTISREESLQHHHGVDHVWRRFQSIFGMLAGLTSYEPIFRAFLQRMMHLLNADGVKWVDLRLAFAFQFHKEGKEIPEKGYVGMFKVLGEEVEKFKASEEGKGFWGLRMIWTGLRRLDLRWVIEDMDNCIEVKLAYPHLICGYDLVGQEDMGRPLKEILPELFWFRKQCADEGVNIPFFFHAGETLGDGNDTDQNIFDAILLGTRRIGHGFSLYKHPLLIDMVKEKKILIESCPISNEVLRLCTSIISHPLPALLARGVSCSLCNDDPAILGQDTAGSTHDFWQALQGWDNLGLAGLGSLAENSVRYAAFEDQTNAEWLEGIKQGTLGQGVRGDRMREWALEWEKFCLWIVTEFGDDAAGKA
;
A
#
# COMPACT_ATOMS: atom_id res chain seq x y z
N MET A 1 -0.88 49.62 -22.40
CA MET A 1 0.20 50.41 -21.77
C MET A 1 -0.10 50.47 -20.28
N PRO A 2 0.93 50.40 -19.40
CA PRO A 2 0.74 50.66 -17.98
C PRO A 2 0.22 52.09 -17.76
N MET A 3 -0.43 52.31 -16.61
CA MET A 3 -0.93 53.61 -16.18
C MET A 3 0.24 54.61 -16.04
N PRO A 4 0.06 55.89 -16.43
CA PRO A 4 1.04 56.94 -16.17
C PRO A 4 1.40 57.06 -14.68
N ASP A 5 2.66 57.36 -14.36
CA ASP A 5 3.15 57.40 -12.98
C ASP A 5 2.43 58.46 -12.12
N ASP A 6 2.02 59.58 -12.72
CA ASP A 6 1.26 60.65 -12.08
C ASP A 6 -0.16 60.20 -11.71
N GLU A 7 -0.84 59.48 -12.61
CA GLU A 7 -2.13 58.85 -12.30
C GLU A 7 -1.99 57.76 -11.21
N TRP A 8 -0.87 57.01 -11.20
CA TRP A 8 -0.60 56.00 -10.17
C TRP A 8 -0.35 56.60 -8.77
N GLU A 9 0.38 57.72 -8.67
CA GLU A 9 0.62 58.42 -7.40
C GLU A 9 -0.66 58.92 -6.74
N GLU A 10 -1.65 59.36 -7.54
CA GLU A 10 -2.97 59.70 -7.03
C GLU A 10 -3.76 58.46 -6.59
N VAL A 11 -3.74 57.40 -7.40
CA VAL A 11 -4.48 56.16 -7.12
C VAL A 11 -3.95 55.47 -5.86
N VAL A 12 -2.63 55.36 -5.67
CA VAL A 12 -2.04 54.63 -4.53
C VAL A 12 -2.39 55.28 -3.19
N GLN A 13 -2.61 56.60 -3.15
CA GLN A 13 -3.06 57.32 -1.96
C GLN A 13 -4.52 57.02 -1.59
N THR A 14 -5.32 56.56 -2.55
CA THR A 14 -6.72 56.13 -2.32
C THR A 14 -6.85 54.66 -1.94
N VAL A 15 -5.76 53.87 -2.06
CA VAL A 15 -5.76 52.46 -1.68
C VAL A 15 -5.83 52.36 -0.15
N PRO A 16 -6.85 51.68 0.41
CA PRO A 16 -6.98 51.56 1.85
C PRO A 16 -5.82 50.82 2.49
N SER A 17 -5.38 51.28 3.67
CA SER A 17 -4.33 50.60 4.43
C SER A 17 -4.85 49.30 5.06
N VAL A 18 -3.98 48.29 5.21
CA VAL A 18 -4.31 47.02 5.87
C VAL A 18 -4.83 47.25 7.30
N ASP A 19 -4.40 48.33 7.96
CA ASP A 19 -4.81 48.67 9.33
C ASP A 19 -6.23 49.25 9.44
N GLU A 20 -6.89 49.54 8.31
CA GLU A 20 -8.24 50.12 8.34
C GLU A 20 -9.28 49.14 8.92
N PRO A 21 -10.25 49.63 9.73
CA PRO A 21 -11.16 48.77 10.49
C PRO A 21 -11.95 47.76 9.64
N PHE A 22 -12.34 48.14 8.43
CA PHE A 22 -13.10 47.24 7.55
C PHE A 22 -12.21 46.14 6.93
N ILE A 23 -10.91 46.41 6.68
CA ILE A 23 -9.95 45.40 6.24
C ILE A 23 -9.63 44.45 7.40
N GLN A 24 -9.40 44.98 8.60
CA GLN A 24 -9.20 44.14 9.79
C GLN A 24 -10.41 43.23 10.08
N LYS A 25 -11.63 43.75 9.90
CA LYS A 25 -12.87 42.94 10.00
C LYS A 25 -12.91 41.84 8.94
N TYR A 26 -12.52 42.13 7.69
CA TYR A 26 -12.43 41.13 6.63
C TYR A 26 -11.39 40.05 6.95
N LEU A 27 -10.19 40.44 7.38
CA LEU A 27 -9.11 39.52 7.77
C LEU A 27 -9.53 38.64 8.94
N SER A 28 -10.17 39.20 9.96
CA SER A 28 -10.72 38.43 11.08
C SER A 28 -11.79 37.43 10.63
N GLY A 29 -12.70 37.83 9.74
CA GLY A 29 -13.69 36.93 9.13
C GLY A 29 -13.06 35.81 8.32
N ARG A 30 -12.00 36.12 7.56
CA ARG A 30 -11.20 35.14 6.80
C ARG A 30 -10.54 34.12 7.72
N GLU A 31 -9.88 34.56 8.79
CA GLU A 31 -9.25 33.65 9.77
C GLU A 31 -10.27 32.78 10.50
N ALA A 32 -11.44 33.32 10.83
CA ALA A 32 -12.54 32.55 11.41
C ALA A 32 -13.03 31.43 10.48
N LEU A 33 -13.16 31.72 9.18
CA LEU A 33 -13.55 30.73 8.17
C LEU A 33 -12.49 29.63 8.01
N ILE A 34 -11.21 30.01 7.93
CA ILE A 34 -10.09 29.05 7.88
C ILE A 34 -10.08 28.17 9.13
N ALA A 35 -10.30 28.74 10.32
CA ALA A 35 -10.37 27.99 11.56
C ALA A 35 -11.57 27.03 11.60
N GLN A 36 -12.72 27.41 11.02
CA GLN A 36 -13.88 26.53 10.90
C GLN A 36 -13.61 25.35 9.96
N GLU A 37 -12.93 25.57 8.84
CA GLU A 37 -12.51 24.50 7.93
C GLU A 37 -11.52 23.55 8.60
N LYS A 38 -10.50 24.08 9.30
CA LYS A 38 -9.52 23.28 10.04
C LYS A 38 -10.16 22.37 11.10
N LYS A 39 -11.29 22.75 11.68
CA LYS A 39 -12.05 21.92 12.64
C LYS A 39 -12.74 20.70 12.02
N GLN A 40 -12.99 20.71 10.71
CA GLN A 40 -13.68 19.61 10.01
C GLN A 40 -12.73 18.47 9.60
N ARG A 41 -11.42 18.72 9.64
CA ARG A 41 -10.42 17.76 9.20
C ARG A 41 -10.36 16.52 10.08
N SER A 42 -9.97 15.39 9.49
CA SER A 42 -9.87 14.10 10.19
C SER A 42 -8.80 14.09 11.27
N ASP A 43 -7.74 14.88 11.10
CA ASP A 43 -6.62 15.01 12.02
C ASP A 43 -6.82 16.08 13.11
N TYR A 44 -7.99 16.74 13.16
CA TYR A 44 -8.22 17.86 14.09
C TYR A 44 -8.03 17.46 15.55
N ALA A 45 -8.66 16.37 16.00
CA ALA A 45 -8.56 15.91 17.38
C ALA A 45 -7.12 15.55 17.76
N PHE A 46 -6.41 14.85 16.86
CA PHE A 46 -4.99 14.48 17.04
C PHE A 46 -4.09 15.72 17.22
N ARG A 47 -4.30 16.75 16.38
CA ARG A 47 -3.56 18.02 16.49
C ARG A 47 -3.78 18.72 17.82
N GLN A 48 -4.99 18.66 18.37
CA GLN A 48 -5.29 19.28 19.68
C GLN A 48 -4.61 18.53 20.83
N SER A 49 -4.42 17.21 20.70
CA SER A 49 -3.80 16.39 21.74
C SER A 49 -2.27 16.35 21.72
N LEU A 50 -1.61 16.98 20.73
CA LEU A 50 -0.15 16.98 20.64
C LEU A 50 0.51 17.53 21.91
N SER A 51 1.53 16.81 22.41
CA SER A 51 2.43 17.29 23.45
C SER A 51 3.25 18.50 22.96
N PRO A 52 3.85 19.30 23.85
CA PRO A 52 4.79 20.35 23.45
C PRO A 52 5.93 19.81 22.56
N ILE A 53 6.50 18.66 22.93
CA ILE A 53 7.58 18.00 22.17
C ILE A 53 7.10 17.62 20.77
N ALA A 54 5.89 17.07 20.65
CA ALA A 54 5.33 16.72 19.35
C ALA A 54 5.03 17.95 18.47
N ARG A 55 4.65 19.09 19.07
CA ARG A 55 4.50 20.36 18.33
C ARG A 55 5.84 20.88 17.82
N ASP A 56 6.88 20.80 18.64
CA ASP A 56 8.24 21.21 18.24
C ASP A 56 8.77 20.30 17.11
N ALA A 57 8.58 18.98 17.22
CA ALA A 57 8.90 18.03 16.16
C ALA A 57 8.15 18.35 14.85
N CYS A 58 6.86 18.71 14.93
CA CYS A 58 6.09 19.13 13.75
C CYS A 58 6.67 20.40 13.10
N ALA A 59 7.09 21.38 13.89
CA ALA A 59 7.71 22.60 13.38
C ALA A 59 9.06 22.32 12.71
N ILE A 60 9.89 21.47 13.31
CA ILE A 60 11.17 21.03 12.74
C ILE A 60 10.95 20.32 11.41
N VAL A 61 10.04 19.33 11.35
CA VAL A 61 9.76 18.60 10.10
C VAL A 61 9.19 19.52 9.02
N SER A 62 8.32 20.48 9.38
CA SER A 62 7.82 21.47 8.41
C SER A 62 8.96 22.30 7.82
N ARG A 63 9.88 22.77 8.65
CA ARG A 63 11.05 23.53 8.20
C ARG A 63 11.94 22.70 7.28
N ILE A 64 12.27 21.46 7.67
CA ILE A 64 13.08 20.56 6.82
C ILE A 64 12.39 20.32 5.48
N ARG A 65 11.07 20.11 5.48
CA ARG A 65 10.28 19.95 4.26
C ARG A 65 10.37 21.16 3.35
N ASP A 66 10.19 22.36 3.91
CA ASP A 66 10.28 23.60 3.14
C ASP A 66 11.72 23.84 2.64
N GLU A 67 12.74 23.57 3.45
CA GLU A 67 14.15 23.62 3.05
C GLU A 67 14.45 22.66 1.87
N GLU A 68 14.01 21.41 1.94
CA GLU A 68 14.21 20.43 0.85
C GLU A 68 13.39 20.79 -0.40
N ARG A 69 12.18 21.31 -0.23
CA ARG A 69 11.37 21.80 -1.35
C ARG A 69 12.12 22.87 -2.14
N ASP A 70 12.77 23.79 -1.43
CA ASP A 70 13.42 24.96 -2.04
C ASP A 70 14.87 24.68 -2.50
N THR A 71 15.47 23.55 -2.09
CA THR A 71 16.88 23.21 -2.41
C THR A 71 17.08 21.96 -3.25
N ILE A 72 16.21 20.95 -3.11
CA ILE A 72 16.31 19.66 -3.81
C ILE A 72 15.24 19.57 -4.90
N TRP A 73 14.00 19.94 -4.58
CA TRP A 73 12.86 19.77 -5.48
C TRP A 73 12.59 21.04 -6.30
N THR A 74 13.63 21.61 -6.92
CA THR A 74 13.49 22.82 -7.74
C THR A 74 14.03 22.64 -9.17
N PRO A 75 13.34 23.14 -10.20
CA PRO A 75 13.84 23.08 -11.58
C PRO A 75 15.13 23.85 -11.82
N GLN A 76 15.43 24.85 -10.99
CA GLN A 76 16.51 25.81 -11.24
C GLN A 76 17.88 25.36 -10.74
N LEU A 77 17.96 24.47 -9.75
CA LEU A 77 19.24 24.15 -9.08
C LEU A 77 19.99 22.94 -9.63
N ASP A 78 19.37 22.18 -10.55
CA ASP A 78 19.98 20.99 -11.14
C ASP A 78 20.47 21.22 -12.57
N ALA A 79 20.90 22.43 -12.95
CA ALA A 79 21.46 22.67 -14.30
C ALA A 79 22.68 21.74 -14.63
N ALA A 80 23.37 21.21 -13.61
CA ALA A 80 24.44 20.24 -13.77
C ALA A 80 23.94 18.77 -13.93
N VAL A 81 22.81 18.40 -13.33
CA VAL A 81 22.21 17.04 -13.41
C VAL A 81 21.16 16.94 -14.53
N ALA A 82 20.51 18.05 -14.88
CA ALA A 82 19.60 18.20 -16.01
C ALA A 82 20.32 18.09 -17.37
N CYS A 83 21.65 18.19 -17.39
CA CYS A 83 22.46 17.89 -18.57
C CYS A 83 22.68 16.36 -18.75
N GLU A 84 22.46 15.53 -17.74
CA GLU A 84 22.60 14.06 -17.79
C GLU A 84 21.27 13.29 -17.64
N SER A 85 20.25 13.91 -17.05
CA SER A 85 18.88 13.40 -16.96
C SER A 85 17.88 14.45 -17.45
N GLU A 86 17.04 14.12 -18.43
CA GLU A 86 16.08 15.06 -19.06
C GLU A 86 14.91 15.51 -18.14
N THR A 87 15.06 15.43 -16.82
CA THR A 87 13.95 15.62 -15.85
C THR A 87 14.29 16.67 -14.79
N ALA A 88 13.58 17.79 -14.80
CA ALA A 88 13.64 18.80 -13.74
C ALA A 88 12.91 18.30 -12.49
N ALA A 89 13.60 18.19 -11.35
CA ALA A 89 13.01 17.81 -10.06
C ALA A 89 11.99 18.87 -9.59
N TYR A 90 10.82 18.43 -9.13
CA TYR A 90 9.80 19.29 -8.54
C TYR A 90 9.01 18.55 -7.45
N PRO A 91 8.36 19.27 -6.51
CA PRO A 91 7.63 18.64 -5.41
C PRO A 91 6.43 17.87 -5.95
N GLY A 92 6.24 16.65 -5.47
CA GLY A 92 5.15 15.79 -5.95
C GLY A 92 5.35 15.26 -7.38
N MET A 93 6.59 15.22 -7.86
CA MET A 93 6.97 14.41 -9.01
C MET A 93 6.60 12.93 -8.79
N MET A 94 6.25 12.23 -9.88
CA MET A 94 5.90 10.81 -9.86
C MET A 94 6.95 9.96 -9.12
N PHE A 95 6.50 8.98 -8.33
CA PHE A 95 7.28 8.05 -7.53
C PHE A 95 8.51 7.51 -8.25
N GLY A 96 8.33 6.91 -9.43
CA GLY A 96 9.41 6.27 -10.17
C GLY A 96 10.52 7.24 -10.61
N LEU A 97 10.22 8.53 -10.69
CA LEU A 97 11.19 9.60 -10.95
C LEU A 97 11.82 10.14 -9.67
N ALA A 98 11.05 10.17 -8.57
CA ALA A 98 11.47 10.74 -7.30
C ALA A 98 12.24 9.75 -6.40
N LYS A 99 12.10 8.44 -6.59
CA LYS A 99 12.59 7.39 -5.67
C LYS A 99 14.06 7.56 -5.27
N GLU A 100 14.97 7.62 -6.24
CA GLU A 100 16.40 7.68 -5.95
C GLU A 100 16.83 8.97 -5.23
N THR A 101 16.11 10.06 -5.46
CA THR A 101 16.36 11.35 -4.81
C THR A 101 15.74 11.38 -3.42
N MET A 102 14.49 10.93 -3.27
CA MET A 102 13.80 10.93 -1.97
C MET A 102 14.55 10.11 -0.93
N GLU A 103 15.11 8.95 -1.28
CA GLU A 103 15.80 8.05 -0.35
C GLU A 103 17.09 8.64 0.26
N LYS A 104 17.58 9.76 -0.29
CA LYS A 104 18.77 10.47 0.19
C LYS A 104 18.43 11.68 1.07
N THR A 105 17.15 12.02 1.23
CA THR A 105 16.70 13.22 1.94
C THR A 105 16.74 13.10 3.47
N ARG A 106 16.73 14.23 4.17
CA ARG A 106 16.59 14.26 5.65
C ARG A 106 15.19 13.85 6.04
N LEU A 107 14.18 14.29 5.28
CA LEU A 107 12.80 13.83 5.43
C LEU A 107 12.69 12.31 5.38
N TRP A 108 13.39 11.66 4.45
CA TRP A 108 13.42 10.20 4.37
C TRP A 108 14.00 9.56 5.63
N LYS A 109 15.13 10.06 6.14
CA LYS A 109 15.71 9.60 7.43
C LYS A 109 14.70 9.69 8.57
N ILE A 110 13.89 10.76 8.61
CA ILE A 110 12.85 10.95 9.62
C ILE A 110 11.72 9.94 9.43
N ILE A 111 11.17 9.81 8.21
CA ILE A 111 10.02 8.95 7.95
C ILE A 111 10.36 7.47 8.07
N ARG A 112 11.60 7.06 7.76
CA ARG A 112 12.07 5.68 8.02
C ARG A 112 11.97 5.29 9.49
N GLN A 113 12.22 6.22 10.41
CA GLN A 113 12.14 5.98 11.86
C GLN A 113 10.73 6.13 12.45
N MET A 114 9.77 6.64 11.66
CA MET A 114 8.41 6.88 12.15
C MET A 114 7.72 5.57 12.55
N PRO A 115 7.08 5.50 13.74
CA PRO A 115 6.22 4.37 14.09
C PRO A 115 4.93 4.44 13.26
N LYS A 116 4.86 3.65 12.19
CA LYS A 116 3.74 3.64 11.24
C LYS A 116 2.52 2.87 11.76
N GLY A 117 2.68 2.15 12.86
CA GLY A 117 1.60 1.43 13.51
C GLY A 117 1.27 0.15 12.76
N ALA A 118 0.07 0.07 12.18
CA ALA A 118 -0.35 -1.06 11.37
C ALA A 118 -0.35 -0.75 9.86
N LEU A 119 -0.19 -1.78 9.05
CA LEU A 119 -0.40 -1.74 7.60
C LEU A 119 -1.70 -2.49 7.29
N LEU A 120 -2.69 -1.74 6.84
CA LEU A 120 -4.07 -2.23 6.72
C LEU A 120 -4.47 -2.58 5.29
N HIS A 121 -3.57 -2.47 4.31
CA HIS A 121 -3.81 -2.82 2.92
C HIS A 121 -2.49 -3.16 2.24
N ALA A 122 -2.30 -4.45 1.99
CA ALA A 122 -1.09 -5.00 1.41
C ALA A 122 -1.38 -6.37 0.83
N HIS A 123 -0.91 -6.62 -0.38
CA HIS A 123 -1.02 -7.89 -1.08
C HIS A 123 0.25 -8.70 -0.85
N MET A 124 0.12 -9.83 -0.15
CA MET A 124 1.24 -10.55 0.44
C MET A 124 2.30 -10.92 -0.61
N ASP A 125 1.89 -11.41 -1.78
CA ASP A 125 2.76 -11.86 -2.87
C ASP A 125 3.61 -10.76 -3.52
N ALA A 126 3.34 -9.49 -3.22
CA ALA A 126 4.08 -8.34 -3.72
C ALA A 126 4.88 -7.58 -2.64
N MET A 127 5.11 -8.19 -1.47
CA MET A 127 5.74 -7.50 -0.33
C MET A 127 7.26 -7.65 -0.22
N VAL A 128 7.87 -8.65 -0.83
CA VAL A 128 9.32 -8.93 -0.65
C VAL A 128 10.12 -8.45 -1.86
N ASP A 129 11.30 -7.89 -1.60
CA ASP A 129 12.26 -7.50 -2.63
C ASP A 129 12.60 -8.66 -3.56
N PHE A 130 12.52 -8.43 -4.87
CA PHE A 130 12.65 -9.52 -5.85
C PHE A 130 14.07 -10.06 -5.98
N ASP A 131 15.09 -9.29 -5.59
CA ASP A 131 16.47 -9.80 -5.48
C ASP A 131 16.52 -10.98 -4.52
N PHE A 132 16.00 -10.82 -3.30
CA PHE A 132 15.93 -11.89 -2.32
C PHE A 132 15.13 -13.08 -2.85
N LEU A 133 13.96 -12.85 -3.45
CA LEU A 133 13.09 -13.92 -3.91
C LEU A 133 13.73 -14.73 -5.06
N ILE A 134 14.39 -14.05 -6.00
CA ILE A 134 15.12 -14.70 -7.10
C ILE A 134 16.32 -15.48 -6.55
N ASP A 135 17.06 -14.92 -5.59
CA ASP A 135 18.17 -15.62 -4.94
C ASP A 135 17.71 -16.87 -4.19
N GLU A 136 16.55 -16.80 -3.53
CA GLU A 136 15.95 -17.95 -2.85
C GLU A 136 15.49 -19.02 -3.84
N LEU A 137 14.88 -18.59 -4.95
CA LEU A 137 14.51 -19.47 -6.06
C LEU A 137 15.73 -20.21 -6.63
N MET A 138 16.83 -19.48 -6.87
CA MET A 138 18.09 -20.03 -7.42
C MET A 138 18.77 -21.00 -6.43
N ARG A 139 18.65 -20.75 -5.12
CA ARG A 139 19.21 -21.61 -4.06
C ARG A 139 18.40 -22.85 -3.78
N THR A 140 17.09 -22.82 -4.04
CA THR A 140 16.17 -23.92 -3.74
C THR A 140 16.33 -25.07 -4.76
N PRO A 141 16.83 -26.26 -4.35
CA PRO A 141 17.03 -27.37 -5.27
C PRO A 141 15.71 -27.88 -5.86
N GLY A 142 15.74 -28.31 -7.13
CA GLY A 142 14.58 -28.90 -7.80
C GLY A 142 13.57 -27.88 -8.34
N MET A 143 13.78 -26.58 -8.12
CA MET A 143 12.94 -25.56 -8.74
C MET A 143 13.16 -25.49 -10.25
N CYS A 144 12.03 -25.50 -10.97
CA CYS A 144 11.98 -25.44 -12.42
C CYS A 144 11.18 -24.22 -12.88
N ILE A 145 11.63 -23.62 -13.98
CA ILE A 145 10.92 -22.62 -14.77
C ILE A 145 10.38 -23.26 -16.04
N PHE A 146 9.19 -22.85 -16.48
CA PHE A 146 8.60 -23.28 -17.74
C PHE A 146 7.71 -22.18 -18.31
N CYS A 147 7.44 -22.28 -19.61
CA CYS A 147 6.60 -21.35 -20.36
C CYS A 147 5.80 -22.13 -21.41
N GLU A 148 4.68 -21.57 -21.88
CA GLU A 148 3.91 -22.17 -22.97
C GLU A 148 4.63 -22.09 -24.32
N THR A 149 5.60 -21.18 -24.45
CA THR A 149 6.44 -20.99 -25.65
C THR A 149 7.92 -20.94 -25.29
N ASP A 150 8.80 -21.09 -26.29
CA ASP A 150 10.21 -20.72 -26.15
C ASP A 150 10.37 -19.22 -25.89
N LEU A 151 11.55 -18.83 -25.41
CA LEU A 151 11.97 -17.45 -25.15
C LEU A 151 13.14 -17.04 -26.06
N ALA A 152 13.24 -17.63 -27.26
CA ALA A 152 14.40 -17.48 -28.13
C ALA A 152 14.53 -16.11 -28.81
N THR A 153 13.45 -15.33 -28.85
CA THR A 153 13.43 -13.97 -29.41
C THR A 153 13.08 -12.95 -28.32
N PRO A 154 13.52 -11.68 -28.43
CA PRO A 154 13.16 -10.65 -27.47
C PRO A 154 11.65 -10.50 -27.25
N GLU A 155 10.86 -10.54 -28.33
CA GLU A 155 9.39 -10.47 -28.27
C GLU A 155 8.78 -11.63 -27.47
N LYS A 156 9.27 -12.86 -27.67
CA LYS A 156 8.79 -14.01 -26.89
C LYS A 156 9.28 -13.96 -25.45
N ALA A 157 10.50 -13.50 -25.22
CA ALA A 157 11.05 -13.33 -23.88
C ALA A 157 10.26 -12.28 -23.08
N GLU A 158 9.80 -11.21 -23.72
CA GLU A 158 9.00 -10.15 -23.09
C GLU A 158 7.56 -10.60 -22.78
N ASN A 159 6.93 -11.35 -23.70
CA ASN A 159 5.52 -11.72 -23.58
C ASN A 159 5.27 -13.10 -22.94
N GLY A 160 6.28 -13.97 -22.85
CA GLY A 160 6.14 -15.34 -22.36
C GLY A 160 5.72 -15.40 -20.89
N MET A 161 4.63 -16.10 -20.57
CA MET A 161 4.15 -16.26 -19.20
C MET A 161 5.00 -17.28 -18.44
N LEU A 162 5.89 -16.79 -17.59
CA LEU A 162 6.76 -17.64 -16.78
C LEU A 162 5.96 -18.33 -15.67
N ARG A 163 6.20 -19.63 -15.48
CA ARG A 163 5.64 -20.39 -14.38
C ARG A 163 6.75 -21.17 -13.68
N PHE A 164 6.53 -21.46 -12.40
CA PHE A 164 7.49 -22.13 -11.54
C PHE A 164 6.86 -23.35 -10.88
N CYS A 165 7.63 -24.42 -10.74
CA CYS A 165 7.21 -25.61 -10.00
C CYS A 165 8.41 -26.33 -9.38
N PHE A 166 8.14 -27.14 -8.37
CA PHE A 166 9.13 -28.05 -7.80
C PHE A 166 9.12 -29.40 -8.52
N LYS A 167 10.30 -29.97 -8.78
CA LYS A 167 10.51 -31.34 -9.29
C LYS A 167 11.47 -32.11 -8.39
N SER A 168 11.04 -33.31 -7.99
CA SER A 168 11.81 -34.20 -7.12
C SER A 168 12.96 -34.91 -7.86
N ALA A 169 12.79 -35.15 -9.15
CA ALA A 169 13.81 -35.65 -10.04
C ALA A 169 14.23 -34.57 -11.05
N ALA A 170 15.49 -34.61 -11.49
CA ALA A 170 15.97 -33.70 -12.50
C ALA A 170 15.12 -33.83 -13.79
N PRO A 171 14.59 -32.72 -14.33
CA PRO A 171 13.85 -32.75 -15.59
C PRO A 171 14.78 -33.14 -16.74
N LYS A 172 14.18 -33.50 -17.88
CA LYS A 172 14.94 -33.77 -19.11
C LYS A 172 15.70 -32.50 -19.54
N GLU A 173 16.90 -32.68 -20.08
CA GLU A 173 17.66 -31.55 -20.62
C GLU A 173 16.89 -30.89 -21.77
N THR A 174 16.67 -29.59 -21.63
CA THR A 174 16.06 -28.71 -22.62
C THR A 174 16.53 -27.28 -22.37
N ASP A 175 16.30 -26.38 -23.32
CA ASP A 175 16.79 -24.99 -23.29
C ASP A 175 15.64 -24.04 -23.64
N ILE A 176 15.09 -23.37 -22.62
CA ILE A 176 13.95 -22.45 -22.79
C ILE A 176 14.28 -21.27 -23.71
N TRP A 177 15.56 -20.97 -23.94
CA TRP A 177 16.02 -19.86 -24.79
C TRP A 177 16.20 -20.26 -26.26
N LYS A 178 15.82 -21.49 -26.66
CA LYS A 178 15.92 -21.98 -28.04
C LYS A 178 14.57 -22.34 -28.62
N ALA A 179 14.46 -22.20 -29.94
CA ALA A 179 13.23 -22.41 -30.70
C ALA A 179 12.74 -23.88 -30.71
N ASP A 180 13.59 -24.83 -30.31
CA ASP A 180 13.24 -26.25 -30.18
C ASP A 180 12.72 -26.63 -28.78
N TYR A 181 12.64 -25.66 -27.85
CA TYR A 181 11.95 -25.84 -26.57
C TYR A 181 10.50 -26.27 -26.80
N LYS A 182 10.08 -27.30 -26.05
CA LYS A 182 8.70 -27.80 -26.11
C LYS A 182 7.87 -27.12 -25.04
N SER A 183 6.66 -26.71 -25.45
CA SER A 183 5.68 -26.06 -24.59
C SER A 183 5.52 -26.76 -23.24
N ASN A 184 5.71 -26.00 -22.15
CA ASN A 184 5.59 -26.43 -20.76
C ASN A 184 6.59 -27.51 -20.30
N ASP A 185 7.65 -27.80 -21.06
CA ASP A 185 8.72 -28.66 -20.53
C ASP A 185 9.44 -27.93 -19.38
N PRO A 186 9.57 -28.55 -18.19
CA PRO A 186 10.25 -27.94 -17.06
C PRO A 186 11.76 -27.85 -17.27
N VAL A 187 12.34 -26.70 -16.97
CA VAL A 187 13.79 -26.47 -17.01
C VAL A 187 14.26 -26.09 -15.61
N LEU A 188 15.32 -26.72 -15.09
CA LEU A 188 15.89 -26.28 -13.82
C LEU A 188 16.22 -24.79 -13.87
N VAL A 189 15.83 -24.03 -12.85
CA VAL A 189 16.02 -22.58 -12.82
C VAL A 189 17.51 -22.22 -12.93
N THR A 190 18.38 -22.95 -12.24
CA THR A 190 19.83 -22.81 -12.36
C THR A 190 20.33 -23.04 -13.78
N ARG A 191 19.77 -24.03 -14.48
CA ARG A 191 20.14 -24.34 -15.87
C ARG A 191 19.63 -23.27 -16.84
N ALA A 192 18.40 -22.78 -16.64
CA ALA A 192 17.86 -21.68 -17.42
C ALA A 192 18.71 -20.41 -17.25
N ALA A 193 19.20 -20.14 -16.02
CA ALA A 193 20.09 -19.01 -15.75
C ALA A 193 21.44 -19.13 -16.46
N GLU A 194 22.07 -20.32 -16.41
CA GLU A 194 23.34 -20.59 -17.11
C GLU A 194 23.23 -20.44 -18.64
N LEU A 195 22.11 -20.89 -19.21
CA LEU A 195 21.87 -20.88 -20.66
C LEU A 195 21.36 -19.54 -21.19
N HIS A 196 20.98 -18.62 -20.31
CA HIS A 196 20.50 -17.31 -20.71
C HIS A 196 21.58 -16.56 -21.53
N PRO A 197 21.23 -15.84 -22.62
CA PRO A 197 22.22 -15.16 -23.46
C PRO A 197 23.11 -14.16 -22.71
N GLY A 198 22.61 -13.56 -21.62
CA GLY A 198 23.37 -12.68 -20.73
C GLY A 198 23.99 -13.38 -19.52
N GLY A 199 24.06 -14.71 -19.51
CA GLY A 199 24.43 -15.52 -18.35
C GLY A 199 23.49 -15.34 -17.15
N SER A 200 23.93 -15.83 -15.99
CA SER A 200 23.12 -15.80 -14.76
C SER A 200 22.76 -14.38 -14.31
N GLU A 201 23.67 -13.42 -14.42
CA GLU A 201 23.38 -12.01 -14.11
C GLU A 201 22.31 -11.43 -15.05
N GLY A 202 22.40 -11.75 -16.34
CA GLY A 202 21.38 -11.36 -17.31
C GLY A 202 20.02 -11.99 -17.02
N PHE A 203 20.01 -13.25 -16.55
CA PHE A 203 18.78 -13.94 -16.16
C PHE A 203 18.11 -13.32 -14.95
N ILE A 204 18.87 -12.93 -13.93
CA ILE A 204 18.34 -12.23 -12.75
C ILE A 204 17.73 -10.89 -13.17
N LYS A 205 18.44 -10.10 -13.98
CA LYS A 205 17.92 -8.82 -14.52
C LYS A 205 16.64 -9.03 -15.34
N TYR A 206 16.60 -10.10 -16.14
CA TYR A 206 15.41 -10.49 -16.88
C TYR A 206 14.24 -10.83 -15.95
N LEU A 207 14.42 -11.68 -14.95
CA LEU A 207 13.35 -12.01 -13.99
C LEU A 207 12.84 -10.76 -13.26
N LYS A 208 13.74 -9.90 -12.78
CA LYS A 208 13.34 -8.62 -12.15
C LYS A 208 12.49 -7.77 -13.08
N SER A 209 12.88 -7.62 -14.35
CA SER A 209 12.09 -6.85 -15.31
C SER A 209 10.74 -7.51 -15.61
N ARG A 210 10.64 -8.84 -15.51
CA ARG A 210 9.34 -9.53 -15.65
C ARG A 210 8.44 -9.33 -14.43
N PHE A 211 8.99 -9.09 -13.24
CA PHE A 211 8.24 -9.00 -11.98
C PHE A 211 7.91 -7.57 -11.51
N THR A 212 8.35 -6.54 -12.22
CA THR A 212 8.07 -5.14 -11.85
C THR A 212 7.33 -4.39 -12.94
N ILE A 213 6.57 -3.38 -12.55
CA ILE A 213 6.14 -2.33 -13.47
C ILE A 213 7.30 -1.35 -13.59
N SER A 214 7.80 -1.16 -14.80
CA SER A 214 8.86 -0.22 -15.05
C SER A 214 8.40 1.23 -14.91
N ARG A 215 9.35 2.12 -14.62
CA ARG A 215 9.13 3.57 -14.63
C ARG A 215 8.50 4.03 -15.95
N GLU A 216 8.98 3.53 -17.09
CA GLU A 216 8.46 3.90 -18.40
C GLU A 216 6.99 3.49 -18.55
N GLU A 217 6.65 2.25 -18.19
CA GLU A 217 5.26 1.78 -18.19
C GLU A 217 4.39 2.67 -17.30
N SER A 218 4.83 3.08 -16.11
CA SER A 218 4.01 3.95 -15.24
C SER A 218 3.71 5.33 -15.86
N LEU A 219 4.66 5.91 -16.61
CA LEU A 219 4.56 7.28 -17.16
C LEU A 219 3.73 7.38 -18.45
N GLN A 220 3.47 6.26 -19.14
CA GLN A 220 2.73 6.23 -20.40
C GLN A 220 1.20 6.34 -20.20
N HIS A 221 0.73 7.41 -19.55
CA HIS A 221 -0.70 7.65 -19.28
C HIS A 221 -1.59 7.60 -20.53
N HIS A 222 -1.05 7.92 -21.72
CA HIS A 222 -1.78 7.86 -22.99
C HIS A 222 -2.27 6.46 -23.39
N HIS A 223 -1.74 5.39 -22.77
CA HIS A 223 -2.23 4.03 -22.97
C HIS A 223 -3.42 3.66 -22.05
N GLY A 224 -3.78 4.52 -21.09
CA GLY A 224 -4.90 4.30 -20.16
C GLY A 224 -4.63 3.29 -19.04
N VAL A 225 -5.62 3.13 -18.15
CA VAL A 225 -5.54 2.29 -16.93
C VAL A 225 -5.54 0.80 -17.29
N ASP A 226 -6.38 0.36 -18.23
CA ASP A 226 -6.47 -1.06 -18.64
C ASP A 226 -5.15 -1.63 -19.18
N HIS A 227 -4.32 -0.79 -19.81
CA HIS A 227 -3.04 -1.24 -20.33
C HIS A 227 -2.06 -1.60 -19.20
N VAL A 228 -1.93 -0.75 -18.19
CA VAL A 228 -1.02 -1.03 -17.06
C VAL A 228 -1.58 -2.15 -16.18
N TRP A 229 -2.90 -2.27 -16.04
CA TRP A 229 -3.52 -3.39 -15.32
C TRP A 229 -3.27 -4.74 -15.97
N ARG A 230 -3.29 -4.85 -17.31
CA ARG A 230 -2.89 -6.10 -17.99
C ARG A 230 -1.47 -6.52 -17.64
N ARG A 231 -0.55 -5.55 -17.58
CA ARG A 231 0.82 -5.79 -17.15
C ARG A 231 0.86 -6.22 -15.68
N PHE A 232 0.22 -5.47 -14.80
CA PHE A 232 0.16 -5.72 -13.36
C PHE A 232 -0.37 -7.12 -13.03
N GLN A 233 -1.50 -7.52 -13.63
CA GLN A 233 -2.08 -8.86 -13.44
C GLN A 233 -1.20 -9.98 -13.98
N SER A 234 -0.46 -9.73 -15.08
CA SER A 234 0.49 -10.73 -15.60
C SER A 234 1.60 -11.06 -14.61
N ILE A 235 2.03 -10.06 -13.81
CA ILE A 235 3.10 -10.22 -12.82
C ILE A 235 2.66 -11.19 -11.72
N PHE A 236 1.49 -10.98 -11.12
CA PHE A 236 0.94 -11.92 -10.13
C PHE A 236 0.82 -13.35 -10.66
N GLY A 237 0.39 -13.50 -11.91
CA GLY A 237 0.33 -14.81 -12.56
C GLY A 237 1.68 -15.53 -12.61
N MET A 238 2.78 -14.78 -12.77
CA MET A 238 4.14 -15.33 -12.75
C MET A 238 4.65 -15.58 -11.32
N LEU A 239 4.32 -14.69 -10.38
CA LEU A 239 4.76 -14.79 -8.97
C LEU A 239 4.08 -15.94 -8.22
N ALA A 240 2.83 -16.27 -8.59
CA ALA A 240 2.03 -17.30 -7.93
C ALA A 240 2.74 -18.66 -7.81
N GLY A 241 3.58 -19.03 -8.78
CA GLY A 241 4.36 -20.26 -8.72
C GLY A 241 5.49 -20.25 -7.68
N LEU A 242 6.09 -19.08 -7.41
CA LEU A 242 7.26 -18.93 -6.54
C LEU A 242 6.90 -19.15 -5.07
N THR A 243 5.87 -18.46 -4.60
CA THR A 243 5.43 -18.48 -3.18
C THR A 243 4.55 -19.69 -2.86
N SER A 244 4.23 -20.52 -3.85
CA SER A 244 3.43 -21.74 -3.67
C SER A 244 4.19 -22.94 -3.08
N TYR A 245 5.52 -22.89 -3.04
CA TYR A 245 6.36 -23.98 -2.52
C TYR A 245 6.86 -23.66 -1.11
N GLU A 246 6.65 -24.59 -0.17
CA GLU A 246 6.84 -24.37 1.27
C GLU A 246 8.21 -23.77 1.68
N PRO A 247 9.37 -24.27 1.21
CA PRO A 247 10.67 -23.67 1.56
C PRO A 247 10.79 -22.19 1.20
N ILE A 248 10.40 -21.82 -0.04
CA ILE A 248 10.42 -20.43 -0.50
C ILE A 248 9.39 -19.62 0.29
N PHE A 249 8.21 -20.16 0.54
CA PHE A 249 7.17 -19.50 1.32
C PHE A 249 7.63 -19.18 2.76
N ARG A 250 8.33 -20.11 3.44
CA ARG A 250 8.88 -19.87 4.78
C ARG A 250 9.91 -18.75 4.78
N ALA A 251 10.85 -18.77 3.83
CA ALA A 251 11.87 -17.73 3.69
C ALA A 251 11.24 -16.36 3.37
N PHE A 252 10.26 -16.36 2.48
CA PHE A 252 9.45 -15.19 2.11
C PHE A 252 8.80 -14.54 3.34
N LEU A 253 8.10 -15.33 4.17
CA LEU A 253 7.40 -14.80 5.35
C LEU A 253 8.37 -14.14 6.33
N GLN A 254 9.52 -14.76 6.62
CA GLN A 254 10.53 -14.18 7.50
C GLN A 254 11.08 -12.86 6.94
N ARG A 255 11.41 -12.82 5.64
CA ARG A 255 11.89 -11.59 4.99
C ARG A 255 10.85 -10.47 5.03
N MET A 256 9.59 -10.78 4.73
CA MET A 256 8.48 -9.82 4.76
C MET A 256 8.33 -9.20 6.15
N MET A 257 8.22 -10.04 7.19
CA MET A 257 8.04 -9.55 8.57
C MET A 257 9.24 -8.75 9.08
N HIS A 258 10.46 -9.15 8.70
CA HIS A 258 11.67 -8.37 8.96
C HIS A 258 11.58 -6.96 8.36
N LEU A 259 11.29 -6.85 7.06
CA LEU A 259 11.22 -5.57 6.36
C LEU A 259 10.13 -4.66 6.93
N LEU A 260 8.97 -5.23 7.28
CA LEU A 260 7.87 -4.51 7.93
C LEU A 260 8.28 -3.95 9.30
N ASN A 261 8.81 -4.79 10.19
CA ASN A 261 9.18 -4.35 11.53
C ASN A 261 10.32 -3.33 11.50
N ALA A 262 11.28 -3.50 10.58
CA ALA A 262 12.36 -2.55 10.34
C ALA A 262 11.87 -1.20 9.78
N ASP A 263 10.73 -1.18 9.08
CA ASP A 263 10.09 0.05 8.61
C ASP A 263 9.15 0.68 9.65
N GLY A 264 9.07 0.15 10.88
CA GLY A 264 8.19 0.67 11.93
C GLY A 264 6.72 0.25 11.80
N VAL A 265 6.43 -0.78 11.00
CA VAL A 265 5.12 -1.46 10.93
C VAL A 265 5.10 -2.62 11.91
N LYS A 266 4.20 -2.57 12.89
CA LYS A 266 4.09 -3.56 13.98
C LYS A 266 2.99 -4.59 13.75
N TRP A 267 2.01 -4.30 12.91
CA TRP A 267 0.91 -5.20 12.60
C TRP A 267 0.51 -5.12 11.13
N VAL A 268 0.06 -6.22 10.53
CA VAL A 268 -0.44 -6.21 9.15
C VAL A 268 -1.73 -7.03 9.00
N ASP A 269 -2.70 -6.46 8.29
CA ASP A 269 -3.82 -7.19 7.71
C ASP A 269 -3.54 -7.43 6.22
N LEU A 270 -3.07 -8.63 5.88
CA LEU A 270 -2.63 -9.00 4.53
C LEU A 270 -3.79 -9.45 3.64
N ARG A 271 -3.68 -9.26 2.33
CA ARG A 271 -4.51 -9.89 1.30
C ARG A 271 -3.70 -10.93 0.57
N LEU A 272 -4.36 -11.98 0.11
CA LEU A 272 -3.75 -12.95 -0.80
C LEU A 272 -4.83 -13.59 -1.66
N ALA A 273 -4.62 -13.55 -2.98
CA ALA A 273 -5.49 -14.24 -3.92
C ALA A 273 -5.09 -15.72 -4.04
N PHE A 274 -6.00 -16.62 -3.71
CA PHE A 274 -5.75 -18.07 -3.67
C PHE A 274 -5.90 -18.75 -5.03
N ALA A 275 -5.23 -18.22 -6.06
CA ALA A 275 -5.27 -18.74 -7.44
C ALA A 275 -4.12 -19.72 -7.77
N PHE A 276 -3.50 -20.33 -6.76
CA PHE A 276 -2.38 -21.26 -6.89
C PHE A 276 -2.54 -22.45 -5.92
N GLN A 277 -1.75 -23.50 -6.11
CA GLN A 277 -1.80 -24.69 -5.25
C GLN A 277 -0.54 -24.80 -4.39
N PHE A 278 -0.71 -25.01 -3.08
CA PHE A 278 0.42 -25.07 -2.15
C PHE A 278 1.09 -26.44 -2.15
N HIS A 279 2.42 -26.47 -2.25
CA HIS A 279 3.23 -27.69 -2.27
C HIS A 279 4.15 -27.74 -1.06
N LYS A 280 4.07 -28.84 -0.29
CA LYS A 280 5.01 -29.09 0.80
C LYS A 280 6.41 -29.42 0.30
N GLU A 281 7.39 -29.21 1.17
CA GLU A 281 8.79 -29.53 0.87
C GLU A 281 8.94 -30.97 0.33
N GLY A 282 9.61 -31.09 -0.82
CA GLY A 282 9.87 -32.37 -1.46
C GLY A 282 8.66 -33.04 -2.12
N LYS A 283 7.50 -32.38 -2.20
CA LYS A 283 6.27 -32.94 -2.81
C LYS A 283 5.92 -32.24 -4.12
N GLU A 284 5.75 -33.04 -5.18
CA GLU A 284 5.23 -32.55 -6.47
C GLU A 284 3.70 -32.51 -6.54
N ILE A 285 3.02 -33.22 -5.64
CA ILE A 285 1.55 -33.20 -5.54
C ILE A 285 1.20 -32.09 -4.55
N PRO A 286 0.32 -31.13 -4.94
CA PRO A 286 -0.10 -30.08 -4.04
C PRO A 286 -0.96 -30.63 -2.89
N GLU A 287 -0.96 -29.92 -1.78
CA GLU A 287 -1.93 -30.13 -0.71
C GLU A 287 -3.34 -29.80 -1.22
N LYS A 288 -4.34 -30.48 -0.65
CA LYS A 288 -5.74 -30.12 -0.87
C LYS A 288 -6.08 -28.92 0.03
N GLY A 289 -6.58 -27.85 -0.56
CA GLY A 289 -6.92 -26.62 0.17
C GLY A 289 -5.68 -25.92 0.73
N TYR A 290 -5.87 -25.06 1.73
CA TYR A 290 -4.82 -24.16 2.24
C TYR A 290 -4.54 -24.29 3.73
N VAL A 291 -5.17 -25.25 4.43
CA VAL A 291 -4.92 -25.50 5.87
C VAL A 291 -3.43 -25.73 6.14
N GLY A 292 -2.76 -26.51 5.29
CA GLY A 292 -1.31 -26.74 5.39
C GLY A 292 -0.48 -25.46 5.26
N MET A 293 -0.84 -24.58 4.33
CA MET A 293 -0.17 -23.29 4.13
C MET A 293 -0.34 -22.36 5.35
N PHE A 294 -1.54 -22.31 5.91
CA PHE A 294 -1.81 -21.47 7.09
C PHE A 294 -1.18 -22.00 8.37
N LYS A 295 -0.95 -23.32 8.47
CA LYS A 295 -0.09 -23.88 9.51
C LYS A 295 1.32 -23.28 9.44
N VAL A 296 1.91 -23.27 8.24
CA VAL A 296 3.24 -22.68 7.99
C VAL A 296 3.25 -21.19 8.33
N LEU A 297 2.21 -20.46 7.92
CA LEU A 297 2.06 -19.03 8.26
C LEU A 297 2.10 -18.80 9.77
N GLY A 298 1.29 -19.54 10.54
CA GLY A 298 1.27 -19.42 12.01
C GLY A 298 2.61 -19.78 12.67
N GLU A 299 3.26 -20.85 12.20
CA GLU A 299 4.58 -21.27 12.67
C GLU A 299 5.64 -20.17 12.46
N GLU A 300 5.71 -19.59 11.26
CA GLU A 300 6.70 -18.57 10.94
C GLU A 300 6.42 -17.24 11.66
N VAL A 301 5.15 -16.85 11.86
CA VAL A 301 4.79 -15.64 12.64
C VAL A 301 5.27 -15.75 14.09
N GLU A 302 4.98 -16.87 14.76
CA GLU A 302 5.42 -17.06 16.15
C GLU A 302 6.94 -17.19 16.26
N LYS A 303 7.57 -17.86 15.30
CA LYS A 303 9.04 -17.93 15.21
C LYS A 303 9.68 -16.55 15.03
N PHE A 304 9.12 -15.70 14.18
CA PHE A 304 9.63 -14.34 13.99
C PHE A 304 9.47 -13.50 15.25
N LYS A 305 8.27 -13.50 15.87
CA LYS A 305 8.00 -12.78 17.13
C LYS A 305 8.91 -13.20 18.28
N ALA A 306 9.37 -14.46 18.29
CA ALA A 306 10.31 -14.98 19.27
C ALA A 306 11.78 -14.64 18.99
N SER A 307 12.10 -14.14 17.79
CA SER A 307 13.46 -13.73 17.39
C SER A 307 13.80 -12.32 17.86
N GLU A 308 15.09 -11.98 17.90
CA GLU A 308 15.54 -10.62 18.23
C GLU A 308 15.03 -9.58 17.20
N GLU A 309 14.96 -9.94 15.92
CA GLU A 309 14.48 -9.06 14.84
C GLU A 309 12.96 -8.82 14.91
N GLY A 310 12.20 -9.77 15.44
CA GLY A 310 10.75 -9.63 15.63
C GLY A 310 10.34 -8.96 16.92
N LYS A 311 11.28 -8.48 17.73
CA LYS A 311 10.96 -7.77 18.97
C LYS A 311 10.08 -6.54 18.69
N GLY A 312 8.96 -6.47 19.41
CA GLY A 312 7.95 -5.43 19.25
C GLY A 312 7.01 -5.63 18.06
N PHE A 313 7.19 -6.66 17.22
CA PHE A 313 6.21 -7.01 16.20
C PHE A 313 4.97 -7.63 16.85
N TRP A 314 3.79 -7.08 16.55
CA TRP A 314 2.53 -7.51 17.15
C TRP A 314 1.94 -8.73 16.45
N GLY A 315 2.22 -8.91 15.16
CA GLY A 315 1.78 -10.05 14.37
C GLY A 315 1.12 -9.64 13.05
N LEU A 316 0.39 -10.58 12.45
CA LEU A 316 -0.36 -10.38 11.23
C LEU A 316 -1.60 -11.26 11.19
N ARG A 317 -2.55 -10.89 10.34
CA ARG A 317 -3.69 -11.73 9.95
C ARG A 317 -3.95 -11.59 8.45
N MET A 318 -4.71 -12.51 7.90
CA MET A 318 -5.09 -12.56 6.50
C MET A 318 -6.56 -12.18 6.35
N ILE A 319 -6.81 -11.23 5.47
CA ILE A 319 -8.09 -11.02 4.79
C ILE A 319 -8.04 -11.92 3.58
N TRP A 320 -8.85 -12.97 3.61
CA TRP A 320 -8.94 -13.90 2.49
C TRP A 320 -9.50 -13.20 1.27
N THR A 321 -8.90 -13.36 0.08
CA THR A 321 -9.41 -12.68 -1.11
C THR A 321 -9.78 -13.64 -2.23
N GLY A 322 -10.98 -13.43 -2.77
CA GLY A 322 -11.44 -14.04 -4.01
C GLY A 322 -11.14 -13.12 -5.21
N LEU A 323 -11.01 -13.70 -6.40
CA LEU A 323 -10.86 -12.93 -7.63
C LEU A 323 -12.22 -12.57 -8.23
N ARG A 324 -12.57 -11.28 -8.25
CA ARG A 324 -13.90 -10.81 -8.69
C ARG A 324 -14.27 -11.12 -10.15
N ARG A 325 -13.29 -11.45 -10.98
CA ARG A 325 -13.51 -11.82 -12.39
C ARG A 325 -13.93 -13.28 -12.59
N LEU A 326 -13.80 -14.12 -11.56
CA LEU A 326 -14.04 -15.56 -11.67
C LEU A 326 -15.51 -15.92 -11.48
N ASP A 327 -15.85 -17.12 -11.95
CA ASP A 327 -17.23 -17.59 -11.98
C ASP A 327 -17.75 -18.00 -10.59
N LEU A 328 -19.06 -18.25 -10.53
CA LEU A 328 -19.76 -18.67 -9.31
C LEU A 328 -19.08 -19.87 -8.63
N ARG A 329 -18.70 -20.90 -9.40
CA ARG A 329 -18.17 -22.12 -8.81
C ARG A 329 -16.84 -21.85 -8.12
N TRP A 330 -15.97 -21.09 -8.78
CA TRP A 330 -14.68 -20.75 -8.22
C TRP A 330 -14.82 -19.92 -6.94
N VAL A 331 -15.69 -18.89 -6.95
CA VAL A 331 -15.91 -18.03 -5.78
C VAL A 331 -16.45 -18.83 -4.59
N ILE A 332 -17.38 -19.76 -4.83
CA ILE A 332 -17.92 -20.62 -3.77
C ILE A 332 -16.85 -21.57 -3.21
N GLU A 333 -16.06 -22.23 -4.07
CA GLU A 333 -14.97 -23.11 -3.64
C GLU A 333 -13.89 -22.33 -2.86
N ASP A 334 -13.58 -21.09 -3.27
CA ASP A 334 -12.67 -20.18 -2.56
C ASP A 334 -13.19 -19.80 -1.17
N MET A 335 -14.46 -19.42 -1.08
CA MET A 335 -15.14 -19.11 0.19
C MET A 335 -15.23 -20.31 1.14
N ASP A 336 -15.46 -21.53 0.63
CA ASP A 336 -15.42 -22.75 1.43
C ASP A 336 -14.01 -22.99 2.00
N ASN A 337 -12.96 -22.80 1.21
CA ASN A 337 -11.57 -22.88 1.69
C ASN A 337 -11.29 -21.83 2.79
N CYS A 338 -11.82 -20.61 2.64
CA CYS A 338 -11.70 -19.56 3.65
C CYS A 338 -12.31 -20.01 5.00
N ILE A 339 -13.51 -20.58 4.97
CA ILE A 339 -14.19 -21.09 6.17
C ILE A 339 -13.41 -22.26 6.78
N GLU A 340 -12.93 -23.21 5.96
CA GLU A 340 -12.14 -24.35 6.42
C GLU A 340 -10.87 -23.87 7.17
N VAL A 341 -10.15 -22.90 6.59
CA VAL A 341 -8.96 -22.32 7.22
C VAL A 341 -9.33 -21.52 8.47
N LYS A 342 -10.44 -20.76 8.46
CA LYS A 342 -10.93 -20.02 9.63
C LYS A 342 -11.24 -20.97 10.80
N LEU A 343 -11.85 -22.12 10.53
CA LEU A 343 -12.13 -23.15 11.55
C LEU A 343 -10.84 -23.74 12.11
N ALA A 344 -9.84 -24.01 11.27
CA ALA A 344 -8.56 -24.57 11.70
C ALA A 344 -7.67 -23.56 12.46
N TYR A 345 -7.64 -22.30 12.00
CA TYR A 345 -6.77 -21.25 12.49
C TYR A 345 -7.53 -19.91 12.65
N PRO A 346 -8.46 -19.79 13.62
CA PRO A 346 -9.35 -18.64 13.74
C PRO A 346 -8.61 -17.32 13.94
N HIS A 347 -7.44 -17.37 14.58
CA HIS A 347 -6.58 -16.22 14.82
C HIS A 347 -5.84 -15.73 13.57
N LEU A 348 -5.76 -16.49 12.48
CA LEU A 348 -5.03 -16.09 11.26
C LEU A 348 -5.93 -15.48 10.18
N ILE A 349 -7.23 -15.77 10.15
CA ILE A 349 -8.18 -15.14 9.20
C ILE A 349 -8.95 -14.03 9.90
N CYS A 350 -8.89 -12.79 9.41
CA CYS A 350 -9.60 -11.65 9.99
C CYS A 350 -10.76 -11.11 9.14
N GLY A 351 -10.87 -11.52 7.87
CA GLY A 351 -11.96 -11.08 7.00
C GLY A 351 -11.93 -11.67 5.59
N TYR A 352 -12.81 -11.16 4.74
CA TYR A 352 -12.93 -11.52 3.32
C TYR A 352 -13.00 -10.26 2.43
N ASP A 353 -12.46 -10.36 1.21
CA ASP A 353 -12.42 -9.29 0.21
C ASP A 353 -12.45 -9.88 -1.22
N LEU A 354 -12.69 -9.04 -2.23
CA LEU A 354 -12.74 -9.36 -3.65
C LEU A 354 -11.79 -8.46 -4.43
N VAL A 355 -10.74 -9.04 -5.00
CA VAL A 355 -9.60 -8.31 -5.61
C VAL A 355 -9.50 -8.54 -7.13
N GLY A 356 -8.58 -7.81 -7.76
CA GLY A 356 -8.37 -7.75 -9.21
C GLY A 356 -8.91 -6.44 -9.81
N GLN A 357 -8.61 -6.18 -11.09
CA GLN A 357 -9.02 -4.93 -11.75
C GLN A 357 -10.53 -4.72 -11.61
N GLU A 358 -10.89 -3.65 -10.92
CA GLU A 358 -12.27 -3.38 -10.54
C GLU A 358 -13.12 -2.97 -11.75
N ASP A 359 -12.59 -2.13 -12.66
CA ASP A 359 -13.29 -1.67 -13.87
C ASP A 359 -13.70 -2.79 -14.86
N MET A 360 -12.91 -3.86 -14.93
CA MET A 360 -13.12 -4.98 -15.87
C MET A 360 -13.63 -6.26 -15.17
N GLY A 361 -13.77 -6.23 -13.86
CA GLY A 361 -14.27 -7.33 -13.04
C GLY A 361 -15.78 -7.29 -12.86
N ARG A 362 -16.33 -8.29 -12.16
CA ARG A 362 -17.74 -8.25 -11.75
C ARG A 362 -17.89 -7.25 -10.59
N PRO A 363 -18.82 -6.28 -10.66
CA PRO A 363 -19.13 -5.40 -9.54
C PRO A 363 -19.78 -6.18 -8.38
N LEU A 364 -19.75 -5.62 -7.17
CA LEU A 364 -20.28 -6.24 -5.95
C LEU A 364 -21.76 -6.63 -6.10
N LYS A 365 -22.59 -5.78 -6.74
CA LYS A 365 -24.00 -6.10 -7.03
C LYS A 365 -24.21 -7.42 -7.78
N GLU A 366 -23.26 -7.85 -8.61
CA GLU A 366 -23.31 -9.11 -9.37
C GLU A 366 -22.84 -10.32 -8.57
N ILE A 367 -22.15 -10.12 -7.45
CA ILE A 367 -21.61 -11.17 -6.56
C ILE A 367 -22.45 -11.25 -5.26
N LEU A 368 -23.53 -10.46 -5.14
CA LEU A 368 -24.39 -10.47 -3.95
C LEU A 368 -24.87 -11.87 -3.55
N PRO A 369 -25.35 -12.75 -4.46
CA PRO A 369 -25.78 -14.09 -4.08
C PRO A 369 -24.69 -14.88 -3.34
N GLU A 370 -23.46 -14.84 -3.84
CA GLU A 370 -22.29 -15.50 -3.25
C GLU A 370 -21.95 -14.88 -1.89
N LEU A 371 -21.94 -13.55 -1.78
CA LEU A 371 -21.65 -12.84 -0.54
C LEU A 371 -22.69 -13.13 0.56
N PHE A 372 -23.98 -13.21 0.20
CA PHE A 372 -25.04 -13.58 1.14
C PHE A 372 -25.00 -15.06 1.50
N TRP A 373 -24.66 -15.94 0.55
CA TRP A 373 -24.41 -17.34 0.85
C TRP A 373 -23.24 -17.49 1.82
N PHE A 374 -22.12 -16.79 1.60
CA PHE A 374 -20.94 -16.85 2.47
C PHE A 374 -21.25 -16.43 3.90
N ARG A 375 -21.99 -15.32 4.07
CA ARG A 375 -22.47 -14.88 5.38
C ARG A 375 -23.31 -15.93 6.08
N LYS A 376 -24.19 -16.60 5.33
CA LYS A 376 -25.02 -17.67 5.86
C LYS A 376 -24.14 -18.84 6.30
N GLN A 377 -23.18 -19.27 5.49
CA GLN A 377 -22.26 -20.36 5.87
C GLN A 377 -21.41 -20.00 7.10
N CYS A 378 -20.88 -18.78 7.16
CA CYS A 378 -20.15 -18.30 8.33
C CYS A 378 -21.02 -18.37 9.60
N ALA A 379 -22.28 -17.97 9.51
CA ALA A 379 -23.23 -18.05 10.62
C ALA A 379 -23.57 -19.50 11.01
N ASP A 380 -23.80 -20.37 10.01
CA ASP A 380 -24.11 -21.79 10.21
C ASP A 380 -22.93 -22.54 10.88
N GLU A 381 -21.68 -22.19 10.52
CA GLU A 381 -20.44 -22.74 11.08
C GLU A 381 -19.98 -22.03 12.37
N GLY A 382 -20.66 -20.97 12.80
CA GLY A 382 -20.33 -20.22 14.01
C GLY A 382 -19.02 -19.42 13.93
N VAL A 383 -18.57 -19.05 12.73
CA VAL A 383 -17.38 -18.23 12.50
C VAL A 383 -17.75 -16.79 12.13
N ASN A 384 -16.88 -15.84 12.49
CA ASN A 384 -17.06 -14.44 12.18
C ASN A 384 -16.00 -13.98 11.19
N ILE A 385 -16.43 -13.68 9.96
CA ILE A 385 -15.56 -13.20 8.86
C ILE A 385 -16.19 -11.93 8.29
N PRO A 386 -15.78 -10.73 8.75
CA PRO A 386 -16.26 -9.45 8.22
C PRO A 386 -15.66 -9.14 6.85
N PHE A 387 -16.26 -8.17 6.15
CA PHE A 387 -15.76 -7.71 4.85
C PHE A 387 -14.84 -6.49 4.95
N PHE A 388 -13.90 -6.42 4.01
CA PHE A 388 -12.92 -5.33 3.81
C PHE A 388 -12.77 -5.01 2.33
N PHE A 389 -13.87 -4.69 1.66
CA PHE A 389 -13.92 -4.63 0.20
C PHE A 389 -12.98 -3.59 -0.41
N HIS A 390 -12.24 -3.99 -1.46
CA HIS A 390 -11.85 -3.09 -2.53
C HIS A 390 -13.10 -2.50 -3.18
N ALA A 391 -13.21 -1.17 -3.16
CA ALA A 391 -14.31 -0.46 -3.81
C ALA A 391 -13.92 0.98 -4.15
N GLY A 392 -14.26 1.40 -5.36
CA GLY A 392 -14.04 2.76 -5.83
C GLY A 392 -12.63 3.04 -6.30
N GLU A 393 -11.82 2.03 -6.63
CA GLU A 393 -10.53 2.19 -7.28
C GLU A 393 -10.73 2.42 -8.79
N THR A 394 -11.36 3.54 -9.15
CA THR A 394 -11.72 3.85 -10.53
C THR A 394 -11.72 5.36 -10.80
N LEU A 395 -11.45 5.71 -12.05
CA LEU A 395 -11.66 7.07 -12.56
C LEU A 395 -13.14 7.38 -12.85
N GLY A 396 -13.99 6.35 -12.94
CA GLY A 396 -15.41 6.45 -13.24
C GLY A 396 -16.20 7.25 -12.21
N ASP A 397 -17.39 7.69 -12.62
CA ASP A 397 -18.39 8.36 -11.77
C ASP A 397 -19.77 7.95 -12.25
N GLY A 398 -20.58 7.39 -11.36
CA GLY A 398 -21.95 6.96 -11.65
C GLY A 398 -22.09 5.67 -12.47
N ASN A 399 -20.99 5.01 -12.84
CA ASN A 399 -21.01 3.70 -13.49
C ASN A 399 -21.08 2.55 -12.46
N ASP A 400 -21.22 1.32 -12.95
CA ASP A 400 -21.39 0.14 -12.09
C ASP A 400 -20.17 -0.14 -11.19
N THR A 401 -18.97 0.20 -11.65
CA THR A 401 -17.74 0.07 -10.89
C THR A 401 -17.70 1.03 -9.70
N ASP A 402 -17.95 2.32 -9.95
CA ASP A 402 -18.00 3.37 -8.93
C ASP A 402 -19.11 3.08 -7.89
N GLN A 403 -20.21 2.46 -8.35
CA GLN A 403 -21.29 2.02 -7.48
C GLN A 403 -20.89 0.94 -6.47
N ASN A 404 -19.73 0.27 -6.62
CA ASN A 404 -19.23 -0.66 -5.61
C ASN A 404 -19.04 -0.01 -4.23
N ILE A 405 -18.78 1.32 -4.15
CA ILE A 405 -18.70 2.02 -2.86
C ILE A 405 -20.06 1.97 -2.14
N PHE A 406 -21.17 2.13 -2.87
CA PHE A 406 -22.52 2.06 -2.29
C PHE A 406 -22.78 0.65 -1.74
N ASP A 407 -22.48 -0.37 -2.55
CA ASP A 407 -22.66 -1.76 -2.16
C ASP A 407 -21.79 -2.14 -0.97
N ALA A 408 -20.52 -1.75 -0.94
CA ALA A 408 -19.60 -2.02 0.16
C ALA A 408 -20.11 -1.43 1.50
N ILE A 409 -20.64 -0.21 1.47
CA ILE A 409 -21.23 0.46 2.64
C ILE A 409 -22.53 -0.24 3.08
N LEU A 410 -23.41 -0.61 2.15
CA LEU A 410 -24.67 -1.31 2.46
C LEU A 410 -24.43 -2.73 2.97
N LEU A 411 -23.41 -3.39 2.44
CA LEU A 411 -22.89 -4.65 2.95
C LEU A 411 -22.20 -4.46 4.31
N GLY A 412 -22.01 -3.26 4.84
CA GLY A 412 -21.44 -3.08 6.17
C GLY A 412 -19.98 -3.52 6.26
N THR A 413 -19.19 -3.25 5.22
CA THR A 413 -17.74 -3.39 5.26
C THR A 413 -17.13 -2.62 6.43
N ARG A 414 -16.03 -3.11 7.02
CA ARG A 414 -15.33 -2.42 8.10
C ARG A 414 -14.39 -1.33 7.60
N ARG A 415 -13.80 -1.58 6.44
CA ARG A 415 -12.88 -0.66 5.74
C ARG A 415 -13.14 -0.77 4.23
N ILE A 416 -12.72 0.23 3.49
CA ILE A 416 -12.77 0.26 2.03
C ILE A 416 -11.35 0.38 1.52
N GLY A 417 -10.95 -0.59 0.70
CA GLY A 417 -9.71 -0.55 -0.07
C GLY A 417 -9.77 0.51 -1.15
N HIS A 418 -8.76 1.39 -1.18
CA HIS A 418 -8.63 2.60 -2.00
C HIS A 418 -9.69 3.67 -1.73
N GLY A 419 -10.96 3.41 -2.04
CA GLY A 419 -12.01 4.43 -2.00
C GLY A 419 -11.69 5.66 -2.87
N PHE A 420 -10.96 5.47 -3.98
CA PHE A 420 -10.39 6.54 -4.78
C PHE A 420 -11.47 7.49 -5.34
N SER A 421 -12.62 6.99 -5.80
CA SER A 421 -13.72 7.82 -6.30
C SER A 421 -14.64 8.38 -5.21
N LEU A 422 -14.44 8.05 -3.92
CA LEU A 422 -15.35 8.43 -2.82
C LEU A 422 -15.55 9.95 -2.71
N TYR A 423 -14.55 10.76 -3.08
CA TYR A 423 -14.62 12.22 -3.00
C TYR A 423 -15.73 12.84 -3.87
N LYS A 424 -16.23 12.08 -4.86
CA LYS A 424 -17.34 12.45 -5.75
C LYS A 424 -18.72 12.27 -5.09
N HIS A 425 -18.78 11.55 -3.96
CA HIS A 425 -20.02 11.08 -3.33
C HIS A 425 -20.25 11.72 -1.95
N PRO A 426 -20.74 12.98 -1.88
CA PRO A 426 -20.89 13.70 -0.60
C PRO A 426 -21.77 12.98 0.42
N LEU A 427 -22.84 12.31 -0.01
CA LEU A 427 -23.68 11.51 0.88
C LEU A 427 -22.90 10.33 1.48
N LEU A 428 -22.09 9.64 0.67
CA LEU A 428 -21.32 8.49 1.13
C LEU A 428 -20.19 8.91 2.07
N ILE A 429 -19.59 10.08 1.86
CA ILE A 429 -18.63 10.69 2.81
C ILE A 429 -19.25 10.81 4.21
N ASP A 430 -20.49 11.29 4.31
CA ASP A 430 -21.18 11.39 5.60
C ASP A 430 -21.48 10.00 6.19
N MET A 431 -21.91 9.05 5.35
CA MET A 431 -22.18 7.67 5.77
C MET A 431 -20.95 6.93 6.29
N VAL A 432 -19.78 7.03 5.63
CA VAL A 432 -18.56 6.34 6.10
C VAL A 432 -18.10 6.89 7.44
N LYS A 433 -18.26 8.20 7.68
CA LYS A 433 -17.95 8.84 8.96
C LYS A 433 -18.89 8.37 10.06
N GLU A 434 -20.19 8.36 9.79
CA GLU A 434 -21.22 7.89 10.73
C GLU A 434 -20.99 6.42 11.10
N LYS A 435 -20.74 5.58 10.10
CA LYS A 435 -20.55 4.13 10.26
C LYS A 435 -19.16 3.72 10.72
N LYS A 436 -18.22 4.67 10.86
CA LYS A 436 -16.81 4.43 11.22
C LYS A 436 -16.17 3.41 10.27
N ILE A 437 -16.26 3.68 8.97
CA ILE A 437 -15.59 2.90 7.93
C ILE A 437 -14.30 3.64 7.57
N LEU A 438 -13.16 2.95 7.71
CA LEU A 438 -11.85 3.51 7.34
C LEU A 438 -11.63 3.39 5.83
N ILE A 439 -11.01 4.40 5.23
CA ILE A 439 -10.46 4.31 3.87
C ILE A 439 -8.98 3.93 3.93
N GLU A 440 -8.61 2.87 3.23
CA GLU A 440 -7.23 2.40 3.09
C GLU A 440 -6.65 2.97 1.79
N SER A 441 -5.84 4.03 1.87
CA SER A 441 -5.33 4.72 0.69
C SER A 441 -3.93 4.25 0.32
N CYS A 442 -3.71 3.97 -0.97
CA CYS A 442 -2.43 3.49 -1.51
C CYS A 442 -1.91 4.44 -2.62
N PRO A 443 -1.35 5.61 -2.27
CA PRO A 443 -1.08 6.65 -3.26
C PRO A 443 -0.10 6.24 -4.37
N ILE A 444 0.94 5.47 -4.04
CA ILE A 444 1.90 5.01 -5.06
C ILE A 444 1.23 4.03 -6.03
N SER A 445 0.42 3.11 -5.53
CA SER A 445 -0.38 2.22 -6.38
C SER A 445 -1.26 3.01 -7.34
N ASN A 446 -2.00 3.99 -6.83
CA ASN A 446 -2.87 4.81 -7.65
C ASN A 446 -2.11 5.63 -8.70
N GLU A 447 -0.88 6.04 -8.42
CA GLU A 447 -0.02 6.73 -9.38
C GLU A 447 0.54 5.78 -10.45
N VAL A 448 1.17 4.67 -10.04
CA VAL A 448 1.79 3.70 -10.94
C VAL A 448 0.75 3.01 -11.84
N LEU A 449 -0.45 2.77 -11.31
CA LEU A 449 -1.60 2.23 -12.06
C LEU A 449 -2.39 3.31 -12.81
N ARG A 450 -1.86 4.53 -12.89
CA ARG A 450 -2.32 5.65 -13.74
C ARG A 450 -3.71 6.21 -13.38
N LEU A 451 -4.16 6.05 -12.13
CA LEU A 451 -5.38 6.69 -11.60
C LEU A 451 -5.14 8.16 -11.23
N CYS A 452 -3.91 8.55 -10.93
CA CYS A 452 -3.50 9.94 -10.82
C CYS A 452 -2.13 10.17 -11.46
N THR A 453 -1.84 11.40 -11.87
CA THR A 453 -0.57 11.77 -12.53
C THR A 453 0.52 12.16 -11.55
N SER A 454 0.16 12.32 -10.27
CA SER A 454 1.07 12.62 -9.17
C SER A 454 0.35 12.57 -7.84
N ILE A 455 1.12 12.42 -6.76
CA ILE A 455 0.65 12.56 -5.38
C ILE A 455 -0.14 13.86 -5.12
N ILE A 456 0.19 14.99 -5.77
CA ILE A 456 -0.51 16.27 -5.58
C ILE A 456 -1.95 16.22 -6.14
N SER A 457 -2.16 15.44 -7.20
CA SER A 457 -3.48 15.24 -7.81
C SER A 457 -4.33 14.16 -7.13
N HIS A 458 -3.78 13.48 -6.11
CA HIS A 458 -4.47 12.41 -5.40
C HIS A 458 -5.70 12.94 -4.63
N PRO A 459 -6.84 12.23 -4.58
CA PRO A 459 -8.08 12.73 -3.97
C PRO A 459 -8.11 12.67 -2.42
N LEU A 460 -7.20 11.91 -1.80
CA LEU A 460 -7.18 11.72 -0.34
C LEU A 460 -7.23 13.04 0.48
N PRO A 461 -6.49 14.11 0.14
CA PRO A 461 -6.58 15.38 0.86
C PRO A 461 -8.01 15.95 0.97
N ALA A 462 -8.85 15.73 -0.05
CA ALA A 462 -10.25 16.16 -0.02
C ALA A 462 -11.07 15.37 1.02
N LEU A 463 -10.83 14.06 1.12
CA LEU A 463 -11.47 13.20 2.13
C LEU A 463 -11.00 13.57 3.55
N LEU A 464 -9.70 13.80 3.73
CA LEU A 464 -9.13 14.26 5.01
C LEU A 464 -9.72 15.61 5.44
N ALA A 465 -9.88 16.54 4.50
CA ALA A 465 -10.51 17.84 4.76
C ALA A 465 -11.97 17.73 5.22
N ARG A 466 -12.67 16.66 4.81
CA ARG A 466 -14.07 16.38 5.19
C ARG A 466 -14.22 15.52 6.45
N GLY A 467 -13.12 15.15 7.10
CA GLY A 467 -13.15 14.41 8.36
C GLY A 467 -13.26 12.89 8.20
N VAL A 468 -12.96 12.36 7.01
CA VAL A 468 -12.95 10.91 6.77
C VAL A 468 -11.73 10.28 7.44
N SER A 469 -11.94 9.20 8.21
CA SER A 469 -10.83 8.43 8.77
C SER A 469 -10.16 7.62 7.67
N CYS A 470 -8.85 7.81 7.52
CA CYS A 470 -8.05 7.10 6.53
C CYS A 470 -6.75 6.56 7.15
N SER A 471 -6.16 5.57 6.50
CA SER A 471 -4.76 5.13 6.71
C SER A 471 -4.00 5.17 5.39
N LEU A 472 -2.69 5.38 5.45
CA LEU A 472 -1.79 5.18 4.31
C LEU A 472 -1.30 3.74 4.28
N CYS A 473 -1.26 3.16 3.09
CA CYS A 473 -0.90 1.77 2.83
C CYS A 473 -0.04 1.71 1.56
N ASN A 474 0.62 0.57 1.32
CA ASN A 474 1.61 0.43 0.25
C ASN A 474 1.18 -0.51 -0.89
N ASP A 475 0.13 -1.30 -0.68
CA ASP A 475 -0.46 -2.21 -1.66
C ASP A 475 0.51 -3.31 -2.11
N ASP A 476 1.26 -3.06 -3.18
CA ASP A 476 2.10 -4.01 -3.92
C ASP A 476 3.55 -3.52 -4.09
N PRO A 477 4.25 -3.18 -3.01
CA PRO A 477 5.43 -2.34 -3.09
C PRO A 477 6.61 -2.94 -3.87
N ALA A 478 6.75 -4.26 -3.94
CA ALA A 478 7.79 -4.88 -4.78
C ALA A 478 7.47 -4.72 -6.28
N ILE A 479 6.21 -4.91 -6.68
CA ILE A 479 5.77 -4.80 -8.08
C ILE A 479 5.81 -3.35 -8.56
N LEU A 480 5.41 -2.42 -7.69
CA LEU A 480 5.28 -0.99 -7.98
C LEU A 480 6.61 -0.23 -7.94
N GLY A 481 7.70 -0.90 -7.54
CA GLY A 481 9.08 -0.38 -7.64
C GLY A 481 9.66 0.18 -6.35
N GLN A 482 8.98 0.11 -5.20
CA GLN A 482 9.53 0.42 -3.89
C GLN A 482 10.65 -0.56 -3.51
N ASP A 483 10.53 -1.83 -3.91
CA ASP A 483 11.52 -2.89 -3.64
C ASP A 483 11.74 -3.15 -2.13
N THR A 484 10.66 -3.05 -1.35
CA THR A 484 10.65 -3.32 0.09
C THR A 484 9.21 -3.49 0.61
N ALA A 485 8.99 -4.21 1.72
CA ALA A 485 7.66 -4.41 2.32
C ALA A 485 7.12 -3.18 3.10
N GLY A 486 7.92 -2.12 3.23
CA GLY A 486 7.60 -0.95 4.05
C GLY A 486 6.59 0.01 3.42
N SER A 487 6.16 1.02 4.20
CA SER A 487 5.29 2.12 3.74
C SER A 487 5.97 3.48 3.82
N THR A 488 7.28 3.55 4.10
CA THR A 488 8.02 4.82 4.12
C THR A 488 7.86 5.61 2.83
N HIS A 489 7.88 4.98 1.65
CA HIS A 489 7.72 5.69 0.38
C HIS A 489 6.36 6.40 0.29
N ASP A 490 5.26 5.72 0.61
CA ASP A 490 3.91 6.32 0.62
C ASP A 490 3.78 7.44 1.66
N PHE A 491 4.34 7.25 2.86
CA PHE A 491 4.33 8.27 3.93
C PHE A 491 5.17 9.49 3.55
N TRP A 492 6.34 9.29 2.94
CA TRP A 492 7.21 10.37 2.49
C TRP A 492 6.54 11.18 1.38
N GLN A 493 5.95 10.51 0.37
CA GLN A 493 5.25 11.19 -0.71
C GLN A 493 4.07 12.00 -0.19
N ALA A 494 3.27 11.43 0.70
CA ALA A 494 2.16 12.15 1.32
C ALA A 494 2.64 13.40 2.07
N LEU A 495 3.71 13.31 2.85
CA LEU A 495 4.24 14.44 3.61
C LEU A 495 4.82 15.54 2.72
N GLN A 496 5.56 15.16 1.68
CA GLN A 496 6.17 16.11 0.76
C GLN A 496 5.15 16.71 -0.21
N GLY A 497 4.19 15.92 -0.69
CA GLY A 497 3.23 16.31 -1.71
C GLY A 497 2.00 17.04 -1.16
N TRP A 498 1.59 16.81 0.09
CA TRP A 498 0.39 17.44 0.65
C TRP A 498 0.73 18.49 1.69
N ASP A 499 0.71 19.76 1.27
CA ASP A 499 1.11 20.91 2.10
C ASP A 499 0.41 20.94 3.48
N ASN A 500 -0.89 20.63 3.48
CA ASN A 500 -1.75 20.70 4.67
C ASN A 500 -1.77 19.39 5.49
N LEU A 501 -0.90 18.41 5.20
CA LEU A 501 -0.77 17.18 5.99
C LEU A 501 0.18 17.41 7.17
N GLY A 502 1.46 17.64 6.89
CA GLY A 502 2.50 17.78 7.92
C GLY A 502 2.67 16.54 8.80
N LEU A 503 3.62 16.60 9.74
CA LEU A 503 3.93 15.46 10.62
C LEU A 503 2.72 15.03 11.48
N ALA A 504 1.93 15.98 11.98
CA ALA A 504 0.74 15.69 12.76
C ALA A 504 -0.34 14.93 11.96
N GLY A 505 -0.52 15.29 10.68
CA GLY A 505 -1.44 14.59 9.80
C GLY A 505 -0.99 13.14 9.55
N LEU A 506 0.30 12.94 9.29
CA LEU A 506 0.87 11.59 9.20
C LEU A 506 0.70 10.78 10.49
N GLY A 507 0.98 11.39 11.65
CA GLY A 507 0.76 10.76 12.95
C GLY A 507 -0.69 10.31 13.13
N SER A 508 -1.66 11.13 12.74
CA SER A 508 -3.09 10.76 12.77
C SER A 508 -3.43 9.59 11.84
N LEU A 509 -2.84 9.52 10.65
CA LEU A 509 -3.03 8.39 9.71
C LEU A 509 -2.45 7.08 10.26
N ALA A 510 -1.28 7.14 10.90
CA ALA A 510 -0.67 6.01 11.60
C ALA A 510 -1.46 5.60 12.85
N GLU A 511 -1.99 6.54 13.64
CA GLU A 511 -2.87 6.21 14.76
C GLU A 511 -4.14 5.49 14.28
N ASN A 512 -4.73 5.97 13.19
CA ASN A 512 -5.92 5.35 12.59
C ASN A 512 -5.63 3.92 12.13
N SER A 513 -4.43 3.64 11.61
CA SER A 513 -4.08 2.27 11.20
C SER A 513 -4.12 1.31 12.40
N VAL A 514 -3.62 1.73 13.57
CA VAL A 514 -3.72 0.93 14.81
C VAL A 514 -5.17 0.82 15.30
N ARG A 515 -5.92 1.93 15.27
CA ARG A 515 -7.31 1.99 15.76
C ARG A 515 -8.25 1.07 14.99
N TYR A 516 -8.01 0.91 13.69
CA TYR A 516 -8.84 0.13 12.77
C TYR A 516 -8.20 -1.20 12.35
N ALA A 517 -7.14 -1.66 13.04
CA ALA A 517 -6.55 -2.98 12.81
C ALA A 517 -7.45 -4.11 13.34
N ALA A 518 -7.42 -5.26 12.65
CA ALA A 518 -8.23 -6.43 12.98
C ALA A 518 -7.51 -7.42 13.91
N PHE A 519 -7.02 -6.96 15.06
CA PHE A 519 -6.24 -7.75 16.03
C PHE A 519 -6.88 -9.06 16.48
N GLU A 520 -8.20 -9.08 16.63
CA GLU A 520 -8.96 -10.20 17.16
C GLU A 520 -10.33 -10.28 16.48
N ASP A 521 -11.03 -11.40 16.65
CA ASP A 521 -12.42 -11.51 16.21
C ASP A 521 -13.32 -10.69 17.12
N GLN A 522 -14.19 -9.89 16.50
CA GLN A 522 -15.09 -9.00 17.22
C GLN A 522 -16.44 -8.98 16.50
N THR A 523 -17.53 -8.98 17.24
CA THR A 523 -18.84 -8.60 16.71
C THR A 523 -18.80 -7.16 16.19
N ASN A 524 -19.78 -6.75 15.39
CA ASN A 524 -19.86 -5.37 14.92
C ASN A 524 -19.99 -4.36 16.07
N ALA A 525 -20.65 -4.73 17.17
CA ALA A 525 -20.78 -3.87 18.34
C ALA A 525 -19.43 -3.67 19.05
N GLU A 526 -18.67 -4.76 19.27
CA GLU A 526 -17.33 -4.71 19.88
C GLU A 526 -16.33 -3.96 19.00
N TRP A 527 -16.40 -4.15 17.68
CA TRP A 527 -15.60 -3.41 16.71
C TRP A 527 -15.80 -1.89 16.84
N LEU A 528 -17.06 -1.44 16.76
CA LEU A 528 -17.41 -0.03 16.83
C LEU A 528 -17.09 0.59 18.20
N GLU A 529 -17.34 -0.15 19.28
CA GLU A 529 -17.03 0.33 20.63
C GLU A 529 -15.51 0.46 20.83
N GLY A 530 -14.72 -0.52 20.39
CA GLY A 530 -13.27 -0.42 20.51
C GLY A 530 -12.66 0.71 19.67
N ILE A 531 -13.20 0.99 18.47
CA ILE A 531 -12.79 2.17 17.68
C ILE A 531 -13.10 3.47 18.43
N LYS A 532 -14.30 3.55 19.03
CA LYS A 532 -14.75 4.71 19.78
C LYS A 532 -13.91 4.95 21.03
N GLN A 533 -13.59 3.90 21.77
CA GLN A 533 -12.79 3.99 23.00
C GLN A 533 -11.31 4.31 22.73
N GLY A 534 -10.73 3.77 21.64
CA GLY A 534 -9.34 4.03 21.28
C GLY A 534 -8.36 3.73 22.42
N THR A 535 -7.53 4.71 22.78
CA THR A 535 -6.55 4.62 23.88
C THR A 535 -7.16 4.41 25.27
N LEU A 536 -8.45 4.75 25.45
CA LEU A 536 -9.18 4.52 26.70
C LEU A 536 -9.80 3.11 26.77
N GLY A 537 -9.76 2.36 25.66
CA GLY A 537 -10.34 1.03 25.58
C GLY A 537 -9.56 -0.01 26.38
N GLN A 538 -10.27 -1.06 26.79
CA GLN A 538 -9.68 -2.27 27.35
C GLN A 538 -9.36 -3.27 26.23
N GLY A 539 -8.52 -4.26 26.51
CA GLY A 539 -8.14 -5.30 25.55
C GLY A 539 -7.08 -4.87 24.54
N VAL A 540 -6.84 -5.75 23.56
CA VAL A 540 -5.66 -5.68 22.67
C VAL A 540 -5.58 -4.36 21.89
N ARG A 541 -6.70 -3.88 21.33
CA ARG A 541 -6.71 -2.60 20.57
C ARG A 541 -6.29 -1.45 21.46
N GLY A 542 -6.84 -1.34 22.67
CA GLY A 542 -6.49 -0.28 23.62
C GLY A 542 -5.02 -0.36 24.03
N ASP A 543 -4.49 -1.56 24.26
CA ASP A 543 -3.08 -1.78 24.57
C ASP A 543 -2.17 -1.33 23.43
N ARG A 544 -2.45 -1.72 22.18
CA ARG A 544 -1.65 -1.33 21.01
C ARG A 544 -1.72 0.18 20.73
N MET A 545 -2.87 0.79 20.93
CA MET A 545 -3.03 2.25 20.82
C MET A 545 -2.17 2.99 21.85
N ARG A 546 -2.10 2.51 23.09
CA ARG A 546 -1.23 3.09 24.14
C ARG A 546 0.24 2.85 23.85
N GLU A 547 0.61 1.65 23.40
CA GLU A 547 1.97 1.32 22.99
C GLU A 547 2.45 2.24 21.86
N TRP A 548 1.66 2.39 20.80
CA TRP A 548 1.95 3.28 19.69
C TRP A 548 2.07 4.75 20.13
N ALA A 549 1.18 5.23 21.01
CA ALA A 549 1.25 6.60 21.50
C ALA A 549 2.56 6.89 22.25
N LEU A 550 3.09 5.91 23.00
CA LEU A 550 4.40 6.02 23.65
C LEU A 550 5.55 6.02 22.64
N GLU A 551 5.47 5.21 21.58
CA GLU A 551 6.47 5.21 20.49
C GLU A 551 6.45 6.53 19.71
N TRP A 552 5.27 7.08 19.46
CA TRP A 552 5.10 8.39 18.81
C TRP A 552 5.80 9.51 19.58
N GLU A 553 5.59 9.59 20.91
CA GLU A 553 6.26 10.60 21.75
C GLU A 553 7.79 10.42 21.76
N LYS A 554 8.28 9.17 21.81
CA LYS A 554 9.73 8.88 21.70
C LYS A 554 10.29 9.31 20.34
N PHE A 555 9.55 9.07 19.27
CA PHE A 555 9.92 9.48 17.92
C PHE A 555 9.97 11.01 17.79
N CYS A 556 8.98 11.73 18.32
CA CYS A 556 8.99 13.19 18.36
C CYS A 556 10.19 13.72 19.17
N LEU A 557 10.48 13.13 20.33
CA LEU A 557 11.66 13.49 21.12
C LEU A 557 12.97 13.26 20.34
N TRP A 558 13.07 12.15 19.62
CA TRP A 558 14.22 11.86 18.76
C TRP A 558 14.38 12.92 17.66
N ILE A 559 13.29 13.34 17.00
CA ILE A 559 13.34 14.43 16.01
C ILE A 559 13.90 15.72 16.64
N VAL A 560 13.36 16.12 17.79
CA VAL A 560 13.81 17.35 18.48
C VAL A 560 15.28 17.26 18.87
N THR A 561 15.73 16.10 19.34
CA THR A 561 17.11 15.89 19.77
C THR A 561 18.09 15.88 18.59
N GLU A 562 17.74 15.19 17.50
CA GLU A 562 18.63 14.98 16.36
C GLU A 562 18.64 16.18 15.39
N PHE A 563 17.51 16.89 15.26
CA PHE A 563 17.33 17.93 14.24
C PHE A 563 16.97 19.31 14.83
N GLY A 564 16.91 19.44 16.15
CA GLY A 564 16.59 20.69 16.83
C GLY A 564 17.71 21.75 16.76
N ASP A 565 18.97 21.33 16.85
CA ASP A 565 20.13 22.25 16.91
C ASP A 565 20.42 22.94 15.56
N ASP A 566 19.96 22.38 14.45
CA ASP A 566 19.95 23.06 13.14
C ASP A 566 19.12 24.37 13.14
N ALA A 567 18.33 24.62 14.19
CA ALA A 567 17.52 25.83 14.35
C ALA A 567 18.27 27.01 14.98
N ALA A 568 19.41 26.80 15.66
CA ALA A 568 20.12 27.88 16.36
C ALA A 568 21.15 28.63 15.48
N GLY A 569 21.46 28.11 14.28
CA GLY A 569 22.49 28.66 13.39
C GLY A 569 22.03 29.64 12.31
N LYS A 570 20.71 29.92 12.20
CA LYS A 570 20.13 30.80 11.16
C LYS A 570 18.96 31.65 11.70
N ALA A 571 19.06 32.13 12.94
CA ALA A 571 18.14 33.13 13.49
C ALA A 571 18.72 34.54 13.32
#